data_AF-A4C6E3-F1
#
_entry.id   AF-A4C6E3-F1
#
_cell.length_a   1.000
_cell.length_b   1.000
_cell.length_c   1.000
_cell.angle_alpha   90.00
_cell.angle_beta   90.00
_cell.angle_gamma   90.00
#
_symmetry.space_group_name_H-M   'P 1'
#
loop_
_entity.id
_entity.type
_entity.pdbx_description
1 polymer ?
#
loop_
_entity_poly.entity_id
_entity_poly.type
_entity_poly.pdbx_seq_one_letter_code
_entity_poly.pdbx_strand_id
1 'polypeptide(L)'
;MNHTLNELVALVDASFYRSYADLNELDDKATFFYHIPKTGGLSLYYALYLSSIGQNKLPLNLNHTEVVKYDEAEFFEQIKALPCNKKTFYASHFSFPEHEKFDPAMNLMTIVREPFKRIVSSFTYYCMRHQKVPNIIDFVAFYKDEANQNVMSKQLFAKVPEHCNSSEFGQTVFDHLQQHFTYFASTEHITLFIEYYLSKLKLSNVLMPRMNETSAEYLFDASAVLDEVLALNQADLTLYSLICQSPKLPDFSAISANSISNLTTVIASEDTDQGSKAKGMTGQTQEVHMLLNNLKQHFKDEPIKVKTNEIIGAY
;
A
#
# COMPACT_ATOMS: atom_id res chain seq x y z
N MET A 1 1.46 -33.91 11.41
CA MET A 1 2.39 -33.18 10.52
C MET A 1 2.42 -31.73 10.98
N ASN A 2 3.60 -31.15 11.21
CA ASN A 2 3.70 -29.73 11.56
C ASN A 2 3.59 -28.91 10.27
N HIS A 3 2.53 -28.12 10.12
CA HIS A 3 2.34 -27.24 8.98
C HIS A 3 3.19 -25.99 9.10
N THR A 4 3.74 -25.51 7.99
CA THR A 4 4.39 -24.20 7.95
C THR A 4 3.35 -23.09 8.14
N LEU A 5 3.76 -21.93 8.65
CA LEU A 5 2.84 -20.78 8.78
C LEU A 5 2.24 -20.39 7.42
N ASN A 6 3.02 -20.47 6.34
CA ASN A 6 2.54 -20.19 4.99
C ASN A 6 1.42 -21.16 4.54
N GLU A 7 1.52 -22.45 4.87
CA GLU A 7 0.46 -23.43 4.57
C GLU A 7 -0.84 -23.15 5.32
N LEU A 8 -0.74 -22.58 6.52
CA LEU A 8 -1.90 -22.24 7.34
C LEU A 8 -2.50 -20.89 6.92
N VAL A 9 -1.65 -19.97 6.49
CA VAL A 9 -2.09 -18.70 5.92
C VAL A 9 -2.92 -18.97 4.68
N ALA A 10 -2.61 -19.94 3.82
CA ALA A 10 -3.47 -20.27 2.67
C ALA A 10 -4.90 -20.72 3.03
N LEU A 11 -5.17 -21.11 4.28
CA LEU A 11 -6.50 -21.46 4.75
C LEU A 11 -7.36 -20.24 5.06
N VAL A 12 -6.71 -19.12 5.38
CA VAL A 12 -7.35 -17.83 5.55
C VAL A 12 -7.10 -17.05 4.27
N ASP A 13 -8.11 -16.48 3.62
CA ASP A 13 -7.90 -15.76 2.34
C ASP A 13 -7.11 -14.44 2.56
N ALA A 14 -5.81 -14.58 2.84
CA ALA A 14 -4.94 -13.59 3.43
C ALA A 14 -3.47 -13.83 3.03
N SER A 15 -2.70 -12.75 3.10
CA SER A 15 -1.26 -12.75 2.87
C SER A 15 -0.53 -12.55 4.20
N PHE A 16 0.62 -13.21 4.33
CA PHE A 16 1.51 -13.06 5.49
C PHE A 16 2.79 -12.33 5.10
N TYR A 17 2.96 -11.14 5.68
CA TYR A 17 4.09 -10.25 5.46
C TYR A 17 5.01 -10.29 6.67
N ARG A 18 6.29 -10.56 6.41
CA ARG A 18 7.30 -10.74 7.43
C ARG A 18 7.91 -9.42 7.86
N SER A 19 8.16 -9.30 9.16
CA SER A 19 9.05 -8.29 9.74
C SER A 19 10.31 -9.01 10.21
N TYR A 20 11.43 -8.75 9.57
CA TYR A 20 12.71 -9.38 9.89
C TYR A 20 13.44 -8.59 10.98
N ALA A 21 13.94 -9.29 12.00
CA ALA A 21 14.55 -8.64 13.16
C ALA A 21 15.91 -7.99 12.81
N ASP A 22 16.66 -8.60 11.90
CA ASP A 22 18.06 -8.27 11.62
C ASP A 22 18.26 -7.44 10.34
N LEU A 23 17.27 -6.66 9.90
CA LEU A 23 17.50 -5.72 8.79
C LEU A 23 18.56 -4.68 9.20
N ASN A 24 19.67 -4.62 8.45
CA ASN A 24 20.70 -3.61 8.61
C ASN A 24 20.08 -2.21 8.40
N GLU A 25 19.96 -1.46 9.49
CA GLU A 25 19.50 -0.07 9.46
C GLU A 25 20.62 0.82 8.89
N LEU A 26 20.67 0.96 7.56
CA LEU A 26 21.60 1.90 6.91
C LEU A 26 21.04 3.32 6.81
N ASP A 27 19.75 3.50 7.05
CA ASP A 27 19.02 4.74 6.76
C ASP A 27 18.33 5.29 8.02
N ASP A 28 18.75 6.48 8.41
CA ASP A 28 18.36 7.17 9.65
C ASP A 28 17.24 8.21 9.47
N LYS A 29 16.63 8.27 8.28
CA LYS A 29 15.63 9.30 7.97
C LYS A 29 14.21 8.75 7.90
N ALA A 30 13.26 9.63 8.18
CA ALA A 30 11.84 9.38 7.96
C ALA A 30 11.55 9.06 6.50
N THR A 31 10.41 8.44 6.24
CA THR A 31 9.95 8.13 4.89
C THR A 31 8.67 8.90 4.56
N PHE A 32 8.63 9.50 3.37
CA PHE A 32 7.43 10.07 2.77
C PHE A 32 7.01 9.22 1.57
N PHE A 33 5.87 8.55 1.69
CA PHE A 33 5.25 7.79 0.62
C PHE A 33 4.26 8.68 -0.13
N TYR A 34 4.64 9.03 -1.36
CA TYR A 34 3.74 9.60 -2.36
C TYR A 34 2.77 8.51 -2.83
N HIS A 35 1.65 8.39 -2.12
CA HIS A 35 0.63 7.40 -2.38
C HIS A 35 -0.23 7.85 -3.55
N ILE A 36 -0.11 7.14 -4.67
CA ILE A 36 -0.96 7.41 -5.83
C ILE A 36 -2.25 6.61 -5.69
N PRO A 37 -3.44 7.21 -5.85
CA PRO A 37 -4.68 6.47 -5.76
C PRO A 37 -4.70 5.25 -6.69
N LYS A 38 -5.15 4.12 -6.14
CA LYS A 38 -5.33 2.83 -6.84
C LYS A 38 -4.04 2.12 -7.27
N THR A 39 -2.93 2.41 -6.62
CA THR A 39 -1.65 1.68 -6.78
C THR A 39 -1.34 0.74 -5.60
N GLY A 40 -2.38 0.28 -4.89
CA GLY A 40 -2.24 -0.67 -3.77
C GLY A 40 -1.75 -0.06 -2.46
N GLY A 41 -1.47 1.24 -2.40
CA GLY A 41 -0.87 1.89 -1.21
C GLY A 41 -1.69 1.80 0.08
N LEU A 42 -3.01 1.53 0.02
CA LEU A 42 -3.79 1.21 1.21
C LEU A 42 -3.34 -0.08 1.91
N SER A 43 -2.92 -1.10 1.15
CA SER A 43 -2.40 -2.34 1.74
C SER A 43 -1.09 -2.08 2.48
N LEU A 44 -0.19 -1.29 1.87
CA LEU A 44 1.04 -0.84 2.51
C LEU A 44 0.74 -0.03 3.78
N TYR A 45 -0.10 0.99 3.66
CA TYR A 45 -0.43 1.85 4.79
C TYR A 45 -1.05 1.07 5.96
N TYR A 46 -2.06 0.24 5.72
CA TYR A 46 -2.73 -0.48 6.81
C TYR A 46 -1.84 -1.53 7.48
N ALA A 47 -0.96 -2.21 6.72
CA ALA A 47 0.02 -3.11 7.32
C ALA A 47 0.90 -2.39 8.33
N LEU A 48 1.45 -1.24 7.93
CA LEU A 48 2.33 -0.45 8.79
C LEU A 48 1.56 0.19 9.96
N TYR A 49 0.42 0.83 9.66
CA TYR A 49 -0.36 1.60 10.63
C TYR A 49 -0.97 0.73 11.73
N LEU A 50 -1.62 -0.38 11.37
CA LEU A 50 -2.24 -1.24 12.38
C LEU A 50 -1.19 -2.00 13.18
N SER A 51 -0.06 -2.37 12.55
CA SER A 51 1.06 -2.93 13.29
C SER A 51 1.69 -1.93 14.24
N SER A 52 1.82 -0.65 13.87
CA SER A 52 2.40 0.37 14.76
C SER A 52 1.49 0.64 15.95
N ILE A 53 0.17 0.74 15.75
CA ILE A 53 -0.79 0.89 16.85
C ILE A 53 -0.70 -0.28 17.83
N GLY A 54 -0.72 -1.52 17.33
CA GLY A 54 -0.71 -2.69 18.18
C GLY A 54 0.58 -2.80 19.00
N GLN A 55 1.72 -2.51 18.38
CA GLN A 55 3.01 -2.51 19.05
C GLN A 55 3.19 -1.34 20.02
N ASN A 56 2.72 -0.14 19.69
CA ASN A 56 2.78 1.04 20.57
C ASN A 56 1.94 0.86 21.85
N LYS A 57 0.97 -0.06 21.87
CA LYS A 57 0.17 -0.41 23.05
C LYS A 57 0.84 -1.43 23.98
N LEU A 58 1.91 -2.09 23.54
CA LEU A 58 2.57 -3.11 24.36
C LEU A 58 3.29 -2.45 25.55
N PRO A 59 3.18 -3.02 26.76
CA PRO A 59 3.92 -2.55 27.91
C PRO A 59 5.42 -2.49 27.61
N LEU A 60 6.10 -1.43 28.05
CA LEU A 60 7.54 -1.25 27.92
C LEU A 60 8.05 -1.10 26.47
N ASN A 61 7.19 -0.81 25.49
CA ASN A 61 7.67 -0.50 24.15
C ASN A 61 8.46 0.83 24.15
N LEU A 62 9.79 0.73 24.13
CA LEU A 62 10.71 1.86 24.01
C LEU A 62 10.83 2.37 22.57
N ASN A 63 10.25 1.66 21.60
CA ASN A 63 10.30 1.96 20.18
C ASN A 63 8.94 2.40 19.68
N HIS A 64 8.55 3.63 20.03
CA HIS A 64 7.38 4.26 19.45
C HIS A 64 7.62 4.53 17.95
N THR A 65 6.72 4.04 17.11
CA THR A 65 6.76 4.20 15.65
C THR A 65 5.53 4.98 15.20
N GLU A 66 5.75 6.01 14.40
CA GLU A 66 4.70 6.89 13.87
C GLU A 66 4.41 6.51 12.42
N VAL A 67 3.17 6.12 12.14
CA VAL A 67 2.71 5.84 10.77
C VAL A 67 1.46 6.66 10.53
N VAL A 68 1.55 7.64 9.64
CA VAL A 68 0.53 8.69 9.54
C VAL A 68 0.13 8.91 8.10
N LYS A 69 -1.17 9.11 7.90
CA LYS A 69 -1.73 9.54 6.62
C LYS A 69 -2.06 11.03 6.69
N TYR A 70 -1.62 11.78 5.68
CA TYR A 70 -1.81 13.22 5.57
C TYR A 70 -2.43 13.55 4.22
N ASP A 71 -3.75 13.67 4.18
CA ASP A 71 -4.51 14.00 2.96
C ASP A 71 -5.37 15.27 3.10
N GLU A 72 -5.38 15.89 4.28
CA GLU A 72 -6.22 17.03 4.59
C GLU A 72 -5.37 18.13 5.23
N ALA A 73 -5.35 19.31 4.61
CA ALA A 73 -4.47 20.42 5.00
C ALA A 73 -4.75 20.92 6.42
N GLU A 74 -5.97 20.76 6.92
CA GLU A 74 -6.34 21.18 8.28
C GLU A 74 -5.63 20.39 9.39
N PHE A 75 -5.19 19.15 9.11
CA PHE A 75 -4.42 18.36 10.08
C PHE A 75 -2.92 18.60 10.00
N PHE A 76 -2.45 19.49 9.11
CA PHE A 76 -1.02 19.69 8.88
C PHE A 76 -0.27 20.06 10.16
N GLU A 77 -0.76 21.03 10.95
CA GLU A 77 -0.09 21.46 12.19
C GLU A 77 0.01 20.34 13.23
N GLN A 78 -1.02 19.48 13.32
CA GLN A 78 -0.99 18.32 14.22
C GLN A 78 0.06 17.29 13.76
N ILE A 79 0.12 17.00 12.46
CA ILE A 79 1.02 15.99 11.89
C ILE A 79 2.47 16.48 11.90
N LYS A 80 2.70 17.77 11.65
CA LYS A 80 4.02 18.40 11.68
C LYS A 80 4.64 18.39 13.08
N ALA A 81 3.83 18.41 14.12
CA ALA A 81 4.30 18.32 15.51
C ALA A 81 4.84 16.92 15.88
N LEU A 82 4.58 15.89 15.06
CA LEU A 82 5.08 14.55 15.29
C LEU A 82 6.58 14.47 15.00
N PRO A 83 7.33 13.58 15.68
CA PRO A 83 8.74 13.37 15.39
C PRO A 83 8.96 12.99 13.92
N CYS A 84 9.86 13.68 13.23
CA CYS A 84 10.32 13.30 11.89
C CYS A 84 11.69 12.63 11.99
N ASN A 85 11.72 11.30 12.15
CA ASN A 85 12.96 10.52 12.27
C ASN A 85 12.82 9.14 11.62
N LYS A 86 13.85 8.27 11.72
CA LYS A 86 13.84 6.92 11.14
C LYS A 86 12.65 6.00 11.50
N LYS A 87 11.91 6.31 12.57
CA LYS A 87 10.72 5.58 13.02
C LYS A 87 9.41 6.21 12.53
N THR A 88 9.49 7.12 11.58
CA THR A 88 8.34 7.86 11.07
C THR A 88 8.10 7.55 9.60
N PHE A 89 6.85 7.20 9.29
CA PHE A 89 6.37 6.93 7.94
C PHE A 89 5.13 7.77 7.66
N TYR A 90 5.24 8.67 6.68
CA TYR A 90 4.13 9.49 6.20
C TYR A 90 3.62 8.92 4.89
N ALA A 91 2.30 8.93 4.69
CA ALA A 91 1.66 8.62 3.43
C ALA A 91 0.73 9.77 3.03
N SER A 92 0.74 10.17 1.76
CA SER A 92 -0.10 11.27 1.29
C SER A 92 -0.48 11.13 -0.19
N HIS A 93 -1.68 11.58 -0.52
CA HIS A 93 -2.12 11.79 -1.90
C HIS A 93 -1.69 13.15 -2.50
N PHE A 94 -1.05 14.03 -1.72
CA PHE A 94 -0.56 15.31 -2.24
C PHE A 94 0.55 15.12 -3.28
N SER A 95 0.71 16.12 -4.14
CA SER A 95 1.73 16.12 -5.19
C SER A 95 3.12 16.47 -4.63
N PHE A 96 4.15 16.05 -5.35
CA PHE A 96 5.51 16.52 -5.10
C PHE A 96 5.58 18.06 -5.22
N PRO A 97 6.28 18.79 -4.31
CA PRO A 97 7.19 18.33 -3.26
C PRO A 97 6.63 18.41 -1.83
N GLU A 98 5.41 17.90 -1.56
CA GLU A 98 4.77 18.05 -0.23
C GLU A 98 5.64 17.65 0.99
N HIS A 99 6.55 16.67 0.86
CA HIS A 99 7.47 16.25 1.91
C HIS A 99 8.33 17.40 2.49
N GLU A 100 8.64 18.42 1.68
CA GLU A 100 9.45 19.58 2.08
C GLU A 100 8.82 20.39 3.23
N LYS A 101 7.50 20.26 3.44
CA LYS A 101 6.80 20.89 4.57
C LYS A 101 7.15 20.24 5.92
N PHE A 102 7.66 19.01 5.90
CA PHE A 102 8.11 18.25 7.07
C PHE A 102 9.63 18.31 7.19
N ASP A 103 10.33 17.71 6.23
CA ASP A 103 11.78 17.68 6.14
C ASP A 103 12.21 17.40 4.68
N PRO A 104 13.00 18.28 4.02
CA PRO A 104 13.45 18.08 2.65
C PRO A 104 14.44 16.90 2.49
N ALA A 105 15.00 16.38 3.59
CA ALA A 105 15.98 15.29 3.54
C ALA A 105 15.36 13.88 3.63
N MET A 106 14.04 13.76 3.77
CA MET A 106 13.33 12.48 3.92
C MET A 106 13.61 11.49 2.78
N ASN A 107 13.47 10.20 3.07
CA ASN A 107 13.40 9.20 2.02
C ASN A 107 12.07 9.31 1.30
N LEU A 108 12.13 9.42 -0.02
CA LEU A 108 10.93 9.48 -0.84
C LEU A 108 10.69 8.12 -1.48
N MET A 109 9.44 7.68 -1.42
CA MET A 109 9.01 6.49 -2.13
C MET A 109 7.69 6.67 -2.86
N THR A 110 7.48 5.87 -3.90
CA THR A 110 6.17 5.72 -4.54
C THR A 110 6.00 4.31 -5.12
N ILE A 111 4.74 3.95 -5.40
CA ILE A 111 4.38 2.71 -6.09
C ILE A 111 3.44 3.09 -7.22
N VAL A 112 3.77 2.66 -8.44
CA VAL A 112 2.97 2.87 -9.65
C VAL A 112 2.22 1.60 -10.05
N ARG A 113 1.20 1.75 -10.89
CA ARG A 113 0.42 0.64 -11.44
C ARG A 113 0.24 0.86 -12.92
N GLU A 114 0.07 -0.22 -13.67
CA GLU A 114 -0.25 -0.15 -15.09
C GLU A 114 -1.44 0.82 -15.30
N PRO A 115 -1.31 1.84 -16.19
CA PRO A 115 -2.26 2.95 -16.26
C PRO A 115 -3.71 2.53 -16.51
N PHE A 116 -3.95 1.60 -17.44
CA PHE A 116 -5.30 1.14 -17.75
C PHE A 116 -5.95 0.45 -16.54
N LYS A 117 -5.25 -0.50 -15.90
CA LYS A 117 -5.71 -1.16 -14.67
C LYS A 117 -5.95 -0.15 -13.53
N ARG A 118 -5.13 0.89 -13.41
CA ARG A 118 -5.32 1.96 -12.42
C ARG A 118 -6.61 2.73 -12.69
N ILE A 119 -6.86 3.13 -13.94
CA ILE A 119 -8.05 3.90 -14.35
C ILE A 119 -9.32 3.09 -14.15
N VAL A 120 -9.34 1.83 -14.61
CA VAL A 120 -10.46 0.90 -14.37
C VAL A 120 -10.73 0.77 -12.88
N SER A 121 -9.68 0.55 -12.07
CA SER A 121 -9.81 0.44 -10.61
C SER A 121 -10.27 1.74 -9.93
N SER A 122 -10.00 2.90 -10.52
CA SER A 122 -10.47 4.20 -10.04
C SER A 122 -11.96 4.38 -10.34
N PHE A 123 -12.37 4.03 -11.57
CA PHE A 123 -13.76 4.08 -11.99
C PHE A 123 -14.65 3.10 -11.21
N THR A 124 -14.23 1.84 -11.06
CA THR A 124 -15.02 0.86 -10.27
C THR A 124 -15.19 1.31 -8.82
N TYR A 125 -14.14 1.91 -8.25
CA TYR A 125 -14.24 2.50 -6.92
C TYR A 125 -15.18 3.70 -6.87
N TYR A 126 -15.14 4.58 -7.86
CA TYR A 126 -16.08 5.70 -7.99
C TYR A 126 -17.52 5.19 -8.04
N CYS A 127 -17.79 4.20 -8.90
CA CYS A 127 -19.08 3.52 -9.02
C CYS A 127 -19.55 2.92 -7.69
N MET A 128 -18.70 2.18 -6.99
CA MET A 128 -19.00 1.57 -5.69
C MET A 128 -19.36 2.63 -4.62
N ARG A 129 -18.61 3.73 -4.53
CA ARG A 129 -18.88 4.81 -3.57
C ARG A 129 -20.17 5.59 -3.87
N HIS A 130 -20.63 5.54 -5.11
CA HIS A 130 -21.89 6.15 -5.53
C HIS A 130 -23.03 5.13 -5.70
N GLN A 131 -22.81 3.86 -5.33
CA GLN A 131 -23.76 2.75 -5.51
C GLN A 131 -24.32 2.67 -6.94
N LYS A 132 -23.44 2.84 -7.94
CA LYS A 132 -23.77 2.78 -9.37
C LYS A 132 -23.12 1.56 -10.02
N VAL A 133 -23.90 0.78 -10.77
CA VAL A 133 -23.35 -0.31 -11.59
C VAL A 133 -22.48 0.30 -12.70
N PRO A 134 -21.22 -0.16 -12.86
CA PRO A 134 -20.32 0.36 -13.89
C PRO A 134 -20.88 0.08 -15.30
N ASN A 135 -20.74 1.07 -16.20
CA ASN A 135 -21.12 0.91 -17.60
C ASN A 135 -20.14 1.67 -18.51
N ILE A 136 -20.13 1.30 -19.79
CA ILE A 136 -19.15 1.83 -20.75
C ILE A 136 -19.33 3.32 -21.05
N ILE A 137 -20.57 3.83 -21.02
CA ILE A 137 -20.85 5.25 -21.31
C ILE A 137 -20.24 6.13 -20.22
N ASP A 138 -20.48 5.78 -18.96
CA ASP A 138 -19.92 6.49 -17.80
C ASP A 138 -18.39 6.32 -17.73
N PHE A 139 -17.86 5.15 -18.10
CA PHE A 139 -16.41 4.95 -18.15
C PHE A 139 -15.74 5.85 -19.21
N VAL A 140 -16.35 5.98 -20.39
CA VAL A 140 -15.87 6.88 -21.45
C VAL A 140 -15.86 8.33 -21.00
N ALA A 141 -16.91 8.77 -20.30
CA ALA A 141 -16.91 10.10 -19.70
C ALA A 141 -15.80 10.23 -18.64
N PHE A 142 -15.62 9.21 -17.80
CA PHE A 142 -14.63 9.21 -16.72
C PHE A 142 -13.18 9.33 -17.22
N TYR A 143 -12.74 8.51 -18.18
CA TYR A 143 -11.33 8.55 -18.64
C TYR A 143 -11.04 9.74 -19.57
N LYS A 144 -12.05 10.34 -20.19
CA LYS A 144 -11.90 11.57 -21.00
C LYS A 144 -11.80 12.84 -20.17
N ASP A 145 -12.17 12.79 -18.89
CA ASP A 145 -11.89 13.87 -17.95
C ASP A 145 -10.36 13.99 -17.73
N GLU A 146 -9.83 15.18 -17.98
CA GLU A 146 -8.39 15.49 -17.83
C GLU A 146 -7.89 15.23 -16.40
N ALA A 147 -8.75 15.34 -15.38
CA ALA A 147 -8.41 15.04 -14.00
C ALA A 147 -8.05 13.56 -13.78
N ASN A 148 -8.54 12.66 -14.64
CA ASN A 148 -8.26 11.22 -14.59
C ASN A 148 -7.10 10.78 -15.49
N GLN A 149 -6.53 11.70 -16.27
CA GLN A 149 -5.44 11.45 -17.21
C GLN A 149 -4.06 11.76 -16.60
N ASN A 150 -3.08 10.90 -16.87
CA ASN A 150 -1.68 11.04 -16.46
C ASN A 150 -1.50 11.33 -14.96
N VAL A 151 -2.35 10.74 -14.12
CA VAL A 151 -2.44 11.03 -12.67
C VAL A 151 -1.12 10.71 -11.96
N MET A 152 -0.46 9.59 -12.30
CA MET A 152 0.80 9.22 -11.65
C MET A 152 1.88 10.28 -11.95
N SER A 153 2.01 10.67 -13.22
CA SER A 153 3.01 11.63 -13.67
C SER A 153 2.75 13.02 -13.09
N LYS A 154 1.48 13.46 -13.05
CA LYS A 154 1.09 14.76 -12.49
C LYS A 154 1.35 14.85 -10.99
N GLN A 155 1.10 13.77 -10.24
CA GLN A 155 1.30 13.76 -8.79
C GLN A 155 2.79 13.75 -8.42
N LEU A 156 3.63 13.07 -9.20
CA LEU A 156 5.05 12.89 -8.91
C LEU A 156 5.95 14.02 -9.42
N PHE A 157 5.38 15.10 -9.96
CA PHE A 157 6.16 16.18 -10.54
C PHE A 157 5.59 17.56 -10.20
N ALA A 158 6.41 18.45 -9.64
CA ALA A 158 5.96 19.76 -9.17
C ALA A 158 5.50 20.71 -10.28
N LYS A 159 6.13 20.62 -11.47
CA LYS A 159 5.91 21.57 -12.57
C LYS A 159 5.22 20.88 -13.74
N VAL A 160 3.94 20.54 -13.55
CA VAL A 160 3.13 19.92 -14.61
C VAL A 160 2.95 20.92 -15.76
N PRO A 161 3.43 20.60 -16.98
CA PRO A 161 3.22 21.46 -18.14
C PRO A 161 1.75 21.42 -18.58
N GLU A 162 1.30 22.46 -19.29
CA GLU A 162 -0.05 22.54 -19.86
C GLU A 162 -0.35 21.33 -20.76
N HIS A 163 0.63 20.90 -21.55
CA HIS A 163 0.57 19.68 -22.36
C HIS A 163 1.42 18.58 -21.72
N CYS A 164 0.80 17.82 -20.80
CA CYS A 164 1.47 16.75 -20.07
C CYS A 164 1.15 15.32 -20.60
N ASN A 165 0.33 15.17 -21.64
CA ASN A 165 0.05 13.87 -22.25
C ASN A 165 1.09 13.52 -23.34
N SER A 166 2.34 13.28 -22.96
CA SER A 166 3.40 12.90 -23.91
C SER A 166 4.41 11.94 -23.29
N SER A 167 5.08 11.16 -24.15
CA SER A 167 6.14 10.25 -23.71
C SER A 167 7.33 11.00 -23.12
N GLU A 168 7.67 12.17 -23.66
CA GLU A 168 8.75 13.03 -23.18
C GLU A 168 8.49 13.51 -21.75
N PHE A 169 7.23 13.85 -21.43
CA PHE A 169 6.87 14.19 -20.06
C PHE A 169 7.02 12.98 -19.13
N GLY A 170 6.55 11.80 -19.54
CA GLY A 170 6.74 10.56 -18.76
C GLY A 170 8.22 10.24 -18.49
N GLN A 171 9.09 10.42 -19.48
CA GLN A 171 10.54 10.29 -19.32
C GLN A 171 11.10 11.34 -18.34
N THR A 172 10.67 12.60 -18.45
CA THR A 172 11.09 13.68 -17.55
C THR A 172 10.74 13.36 -16.09
N VAL A 173 9.54 12.82 -15.84
CA VAL A 173 9.13 12.38 -14.51
C VAL A 173 9.98 11.21 -14.03
N PHE A 174 10.29 10.23 -14.89
CA PHE A 174 11.18 9.13 -14.53
C PHE A 174 12.59 9.62 -14.14
N ASP A 175 13.17 10.54 -14.92
CA ASP A 175 14.48 11.13 -14.62
C ASP A 175 14.44 11.88 -13.27
N HIS A 176 13.34 12.56 -12.97
CA HIS A 176 13.11 13.17 -11.67
C HIS A 176 13.07 12.14 -10.53
N LEU A 177 12.37 11.01 -10.70
CA LEU A 177 12.39 9.92 -9.72
C LEU A 177 13.80 9.36 -9.53
N GLN A 178 14.57 9.21 -10.61
CA GLN A 178 15.96 8.75 -10.54
C GLN A 178 16.85 9.70 -9.71
N GLN A 179 16.57 11.00 -9.74
CA GLN A 179 17.35 12.00 -9.00
C GLN A 179 16.91 12.14 -7.54
N HIS A 180 15.60 12.10 -7.27
CA HIS A 180 15.05 12.53 -5.99
C HIS A 180 14.47 11.40 -5.13
N PHE A 181 14.04 10.29 -5.73
CA PHE A 181 13.39 9.22 -4.99
C PHE A 181 14.38 8.16 -4.54
N THR A 182 14.27 7.79 -3.26
CA THR A 182 15.00 6.67 -2.67
C THR A 182 14.51 5.36 -3.29
N TYR A 183 13.19 5.18 -3.36
CA TYR A 183 12.58 3.96 -3.89
C TYR A 183 11.40 4.23 -4.81
N PHE A 184 11.23 3.43 -5.85
CA PHE A 184 10.02 3.39 -6.66
C PHE A 184 9.92 2.07 -7.40
N ALA A 185 8.70 1.56 -7.53
CA ALA A 185 8.45 0.31 -8.22
C ALA A 185 6.99 0.21 -8.69
N SER A 186 6.69 -0.84 -9.45
CA SER A 186 5.32 -1.21 -9.76
C SER A 186 4.64 -1.93 -8.59
N THR A 187 3.31 -2.08 -8.67
CA THR A 187 2.51 -2.88 -7.73
C THR A 187 2.97 -4.32 -7.58
N GLU A 188 3.74 -4.87 -8.52
CA GLU A 188 4.28 -6.24 -8.44
C GLU A 188 5.26 -6.40 -7.28
N HIS A 189 5.88 -5.30 -6.82
CA HIS A 189 6.80 -5.29 -5.69
C HIS A 189 6.16 -4.89 -4.37
N ILE A 190 4.84 -4.74 -4.28
CA ILE A 190 4.18 -4.23 -3.06
C ILE A 190 4.48 -5.08 -1.82
N THR A 191 4.54 -6.40 -1.96
CA THR A 191 4.88 -7.32 -0.86
C THR A 191 6.27 -7.01 -0.31
N LEU A 192 7.24 -6.78 -1.19
CA LEU A 192 8.60 -6.43 -0.82
C LEU A 192 8.65 -5.11 -0.05
N PHE A 193 7.90 -4.08 -0.48
CA PHE A 193 7.82 -2.81 0.26
C PHE A 193 7.16 -2.98 1.64
N ILE A 194 6.10 -3.78 1.75
CA ILE A 194 5.46 -4.06 3.04
C ILE A 194 6.45 -4.73 3.99
N GLU A 195 7.09 -5.83 3.57
CA GLU A 195 8.05 -6.54 4.41
C GLU A 195 9.26 -5.65 4.77
N TYR A 196 9.72 -4.81 3.83
CA TYR A 196 10.84 -3.90 4.07
C TYR A 196 10.50 -2.91 5.17
N TYR A 197 9.38 -2.20 5.07
CA TYR A 197 9.01 -1.18 6.03
C TYR A 197 8.55 -1.75 7.36
N LEU A 198 7.94 -2.94 7.39
CA LEU A 198 7.70 -3.65 8.65
C LEU A 198 9.04 -3.92 9.35
N SER A 199 10.04 -4.40 8.61
CA SER A 199 11.37 -4.72 9.16
C SER A 199 12.17 -3.47 9.56
N LYS A 200 12.20 -2.44 8.70
CA LYS A 200 12.90 -1.16 8.93
C LYS A 200 12.37 -0.47 10.18
N LEU A 201 11.04 -0.47 10.36
CA LEU A 201 10.38 0.17 11.50
C LEU A 201 10.27 -0.74 12.73
N LYS A 202 10.87 -1.94 12.67
CA LYS A 202 10.83 -2.99 13.72
C LYS A 202 9.40 -3.30 14.18
N LEU A 203 8.48 -3.37 13.23
CA LEU A 203 7.07 -3.64 13.44
C LEU A 203 6.80 -5.15 13.59
N SER A 204 5.57 -5.54 13.92
CA SER A 204 5.16 -6.96 13.94
C SER A 204 5.02 -7.53 12.53
N ASN A 205 5.02 -8.86 12.39
CA ASN A 205 4.55 -9.47 11.13
C ASN A 205 3.08 -9.08 10.89
N VAL A 206 2.60 -9.18 9.66
CA VAL A 206 1.21 -8.86 9.34
C VAL A 206 0.55 -10.03 8.62
N LEU A 207 -0.59 -10.48 9.13
CA LEU A 207 -1.53 -11.35 8.44
C LEU A 207 -2.73 -10.50 8.02
N MET A 208 -2.93 -10.26 6.73
CA MET A 208 -4.04 -9.42 6.26
C MET A 208 -4.70 -9.96 4.99
N PRO A 209 -6.03 -9.81 4.86
CA PRO A 209 -6.73 -10.10 3.61
C PRO A 209 -6.32 -9.10 2.53
N ARG A 210 -6.76 -9.37 1.31
CA ARG A 210 -6.68 -8.39 0.24
C ARG A 210 -7.53 -7.16 0.60
N MET A 211 -6.90 -5.99 0.64
CA MET A 211 -7.60 -4.74 0.97
C MET A 211 -8.32 -4.15 -0.25
N ASN A 212 -9.54 -3.65 -0.03
CA ASN A 212 -10.41 -3.03 -1.07
C ASN A 212 -10.71 -3.99 -2.22
N GLU A 213 -11.19 -5.19 -1.91
CA GLU A 213 -11.66 -6.08 -2.96
C GLU A 213 -12.88 -5.45 -3.65
N THR A 214 -12.90 -5.46 -4.97
CA THR A 214 -14.04 -4.95 -5.73
C THR A 214 -15.15 -6.00 -5.68
N SER A 215 -16.31 -5.65 -5.11
CA SER A 215 -17.45 -6.57 -5.09
C SER A 215 -17.82 -7.01 -6.50
N ALA A 216 -18.32 -8.24 -6.63
CA ALA A 216 -18.60 -8.86 -7.93
C ALA A 216 -19.50 -8.01 -8.84
N GLU A 217 -20.48 -7.30 -8.26
CA GLU A 217 -21.40 -6.42 -9.00
C GLU A 217 -20.75 -5.16 -9.60
N TYR A 218 -19.58 -4.76 -9.11
CA TYR A 218 -18.80 -3.63 -9.62
C TYR A 218 -17.61 -4.08 -10.48
N LEU A 219 -17.46 -5.38 -10.78
CA LEU A 219 -16.48 -5.84 -11.75
C LEU A 219 -16.85 -5.30 -13.14
N PHE A 220 -15.87 -4.71 -13.82
CA PHE A 220 -16.08 -4.02 -15.07
C PHE A 220 -14.98 -4.37 -16.07
N ASP A 221 -15.37 -4.86 -17.24
CA ASP A 221 -14.46 -5.09 -18.37
C ASP A 221 -14.51 -3.88 -19.31
N ALA A 222 -13.36 -3.21 -19.42
CA ALA A 222 -13.18 -2.03 -20.26
C ALA A 222 -12.26 -2.30 -21.46
N SER A 223 -11.94 -3.57 -21.75
CA SER A 223 -10.93 -3.94 -22.74
C SER A 223 -11.17 -3.35 -24.13
N ALA A 224 -12.43 -3.12 -24.50
CA ALA A 224 -12.83 -2.52 -25.78
C ALA A 224 -12.30 -1.09 -26.02
N VAL A 225 -11.90 -0.36 -24.98
CA VAL A 225 -11.38 1.04 -25.09
C VAL A 225 -9.94 1.17 -24.60
N LEU A 226 -9.22 0.05 -24.48
CA LEU A 226 -7.83 0.02 -23.98
C LEU A 226 -6.93 1.03 -24.69
N ASP A 227 -6.91 1.00 -26.03
CA ASP A 227 -6.01 1.84 -26.82
C ASP A 227 -6.32 3.33 -26.67
N GLU A 228 -7.60 3.71 -26.60
CA GLU A 228 -8.01 5.10 -26.35
C GLU A 228 -7.56 5.60 -24.98
N VAL A 229 -7.74 4.76 -23.95
CA VAL A 229 -7.32 5.10 -22.58
C VAL A 229 -5.80 5.29 -22.52
N LEU A 230 -5.04 4.37 -23.13
CA LEU A 230 -3.57 4.47 -23.15
C LEU A 230 -3.08 5.68 -23.94
N ALA A 231 -3.73 6.03 -25.06
CA ALA A 231 -3.39 7.22 -25.84
C ALA A 231 -3.60 8.53 -25.06
N LEU A 232 -4.59 8.57 -24.16
CA LEU A 232 -4.83 9.71 -23.25
C LEU A 232 -3.94 9.69 -21.99
N ASN A 233 -3.16 8.63 -21.79
CA ASN A 233 -2.31 8.41 -20.62
C ASN A 233 -0.88 8.07 -21.02
N GLN A 234 -0.38 8.72 -22.07
CA GLN A 234 0.92 8.41 -22.67
C GLN A 234 2.09 8.66 -21.70
N ALA A 235 2.00 9.69 -20.86
CA ALA A 235 3.04 9.96 -19.87
C ALA A 235 3.08 8.87 -18.79
N ASP A 236 1.91 8.49 -18.27
CA ASP A 236 1.78 7.41 -17.29
C ASP A 236 2.23 6.05 -17.85
N LEU A 237 1.92 5.76 -19.12
CA LEU A 237 2.35 4.55 -19.81
C LEU A 237 3.88 4.48 -19.97
N THR A 238 4.49 5.58 -20.40
CA THR A 238 5.95 5.69 -20.52
C THR A 238 6.62 5.57 -19.15
N LEU A 239 6.15 6.32 -18.15
CA LEU A 239 6.65 6.26 -16.77
C LEU A 239 6.57 4.84 -16.20
N TYR A 240 5.41 4.18 -16.32
CA TYR A 240 5.22 2.81 -15.85
C TYR A 240 6.19 1.83 -16.51
N SER A 241 6.37 1.94 -17.83
CA SER A 241 7.27 1.07 -18.59
C SER A 241 8.72 1.22 -18.13
N LEU A 242 9.19 2.46 -17.93
CA LEU A 242 10.53 2.76 -17.45
C LEU A 242 10.76 2.26 -16.01
N ILE A 243 9.78 2.46 -15.13
CA ILE A 243 9.86 1.94 -13.75
C ILE A 243 9.91 0.41 -13.73
N CYS A 244 9.16 -0.29 -14.59
CA CYS A 244 9.23 -1.75 -14.66
C CYS A 244 10.59 -2.25 -15.17
N GLN A 245 11.24 -1.50 -16.07
CA GLN A 245 12.56 -1.86 -16.60
C GLN A 245 13.70 -1.57 -15.64
N SER A 246 13.56 -0.54 -14.80
CA SER A 246 14.62 -0.10 -13.89
C SER A 246 14.03 0.41 -12.56
N PRO A 247 13.43 -0.49 -11.75
CA PRO A 247 12.88 -0.12 -10.46
C PRO A 247 14.00 0.19 -9.46
N LYS A 248 13.76 1.13 -8.54
CA LYS A 248 14.60 1.32 -7.34
C LYS A 248 13.96 0.62 -6.17
N LEU A 249 14.44 -0.58 -5.87
CA LEU A 249 13.95 -1.41 -4.77
C LEU A 249 14.82 -1.22 -3.52
N PRO A 250 14.23 -1.35 -2.31
CA PRO A 250 15.01 -1.44 -1.09
C PRO A 250 15.86 -2.73 -1.07
N ASP A 251 17.01 -2.66 -0.40
CA ASP A 251 17.95 -3.76 -0.31
C ASP A 251 17.59 -4.72 0.84
N PHE A 252 17.47 -6.01 0.51
CA PHE A 252 17.18 -7.11 1.44
C PHE A 252 18.39 -8.02 1.67
N SER A 253 19.52 -7.77 1.00
CA SER A 253 20.69 -8.66 0.97
C SER A 253 21.30 -8.94 2.34
N ALA A 254 21.09 -8.05 3.31
CA ALA A 254 21.63 -8.15 4.66
C ALA A 254 20.74 -8.90 5.66
N ILE A 255 19.56 -9.39 5.27
CA ILE A 255 18.67 -10.07 6.21
C ILE A 255 19.23 -11.45 6.53
N SER A 256 19.60 -11.65 7.80
CA SER A 256 19.70 -12.98 8.38
C SER A 256 18.32 -13.62 8.26
N ALA A 257 18.16 -14.54 7.29
CA ALA A 257 16.86 -15.11 6.90
C ALA A 257 16.16 -15.94 8.02
N ASN A 258 16.74 -15.96 9.22
CA ASN A 258 16.37 -16.91 10.27
C ASN A 258 15.56 -16.28 11.41
N SER A 259 15.33 -14.97 11.44
CA SER A 259 14.59 -14.31 12.52
C SER A 259 13.50 -13.34 11.99
N ILE A 260 12.24 -13.71 12.19
CA ILE A 260 11.10 -12.79 12.05
C ILE A 260 10.64 -12.31 13.42
N SER A 261 9.86 -11.24 13.46
CA SER A 261 9.26 -10.70 14.69
C SER A 261 8.52 -11.79 15.46
N ASN A 262 8.66 -11.79 16.78
CA ASN A 262 7.87 -12.66 17.67
C ASN A 262 6.43 -12.19 17.81
N LEU A 263 6.06 -11.06 17.20
CA LEU A 263 4.70 -10.52 17.18
C LEU A 263 4.09 -10.64 15.79
N THR A 264 2.78 -10.85 15.74
CA THR A 264 1.99 -10.81 14.50
C THR A 264 0.73 -9.99 14.73
N THR A 265 0.50 -9.01 13.86
CA THR A 265 -0.76 -8.28 13.74
C THR A 265 -1.67 -8.98 12.72
N VAL A 266 -2.80 -9.47 13.19
CA VAL A 266 -3.88 -9.97 12.34
C VAL A 266 -4.81 -8.81 12.00
N ILE A 267 -4.94 -8.50 10.73
CA ILE A 267 -5.81 -7.44 10.22
C ILE A 267 -7.05 -8.09 9.62
N ALA A 268 -8.22 -7.57 10.00
CA ALA A 268 -9.47 -7.84 9.32
C ALA A 268 -9.95 -6.58 8.60
N SER A 269 -10.42 -6.73 7.38
CA SER A 269 -11.11 -5.69 6.64
C SER A 269 -12.62 -5.85 6.77
N GLU A 270 -13.31 -4.72 6.79
CA GLU A 270 -14.74 -4.61 6.62
C GLU A 270 -14.97 -3.61 5.48
N ASP A 271 -15.31 -4.14 4.31
CA ASP A 271 -15.67 -3.33 3.17
C ASP A 271 -17.15 -2.95 3.29
N THR A 272 -17.41 -1.65 3.45
CA THR A 272 -18.77 -1.08 3.44
C THR A 272 -18.90 -0.14 2.24
N ASP A 273 -20.12 0.14 1.80
CA ASP A 273 -20.41 1.12 0.74
C ASP A 273 -19.85 2.52 1.06
N GLN A 274 -19.65 2.83 2.35
CA GLN A 274 -19.15 4.12 2.84
C GLN A 274 -17.63 4.19 2.95
N GLY A 275 -16.95 3.05 3.03
CA GLY A 275 -15.50 3.01 3.19
C GLY A 275 -15.00 1.61 3.50
N SER A 276 -13.72 1.39 3.23
CA SER A 276 -13.02 0.21 3.71
C SER A 276 -12.50 0.54 5.10
N LYS A 277 -12.94 -0.20 6.13
CA LYS A 277 -12.42 -0.08 7.49
C LYS A 277 -11.56 -1.29 7.78
N ALA A 278 -10.49 -1.08 8.53
CA ALA A 278 -9.60 -2.16 8.95
C ALA A 278 -9.42 -2.11 10.46
N LYS A 279 -9.41 -3.28 11.10
CA LYS A 279 -9.04 -3.43 12.51
C LYS A 279 -7.89 -4.42 12.61
N GLY A 280 -6.97 -4.15 13.52
CA GLY A 280 -5.81 -5.00 13.76
C GLY A 280 -5.75 -5.45 15.22
N MET A 281 -5.32 -6.69 15.44
CA MET A 281 -4.99 -7.22 16.76
C MET A 281 -3.60 -7.84 16.72
N THR A 282 -2.75 -7.46 17.67
CA THR A 282 -1.36 -7.95 17.75
C THR A 282 -1.22 -8.95 18.89
N GLY A 283 -0.65 -10.11 18.59
CA GLY A 283 -0.35 -11.18 19.55
C GLY A 283 0.99 -11.83 19.27
N GLN A 284 1.38 -12.85 20.05
CA GLN A 284 2.60 -13.59 19.78
C GLN A 284 2.45 -14.39 18.48
N THR A 285 3.48 -14.38 17.63
CA THR A 285 3.49 -15.10 16.35
C THR A 285 3.21 -16.60 16.54
N GLN A 286 3.72 -17.20 17.61
CA GLN A 286 3.46 -18.60 17.94
C GLN A 286 1.98 -18.87 18.27
N GLU A 287 1.31 -17.96 18.98
CA GLU A 287 -0.11 -18.08 19.32
C GLU A 287 -0.99 -17.97 18.07
N VAL A 288 -0.68 -17.02 17.18
CA VAL A 288 -1.37 -16.90 15.89
C VAL A 288 -1.19 -18.17 15.05
N HIS A 289 0.02 -18.74 15.00
CA HIS A 289 0.28 -20.01 14.32
C HIS A 289 -0.51 -21.18 14.92
N MET A 290 -0.59 -21.28 16.25
CA MET A 290 -1.42 -22.29 16.92
C MET A 290 -2.91 -22.12 16.61
N LEU A 291 -3.41 -20.88 16.61
CA LEU A 291 -4.81 -20.58 16.26
C LEU A 291 -5.14 -21.03 14.84
N LEU A 292 -4.30 -20.69 13.86
CA LEU A 292 -4.51 -21.09 12.47
C LEU A 292 -4.43 -22.63 12.29
N ASN A 293 -3.55 -23.31 13.03
CA ASN A 293 -3.51 -24.78 13.04
C ASN A 293 -4.82 -25.38 13.56
N ASN A 294 -5.37 -24.83 14.63
CA ASN A 294 -6.63 -25.31 15.21
C ASN A 294 -7.79 -25.07 14.23
N LEU A 295 -7.83 -23.91 13.57
CA LEU A 295 -8.83 -23.62 12.54
C LEU A 295 -8.76 -24.62 11.38
N LYS A 296 -7.56 -24.96 10.89
CA LYS A 296 -7.39 -26.00 9.86
C LYS A 296 -8.07 -27.32 10.22
N GLN A 297 -7.88 -27.76 11.46
CA GLN A 297 -8.41 -29.04 11.92
C GLN A 297 -9.94 -29.06 11.96
N HIS A 298 -10.56 -27.90 12.17
CA HIS A 298 -12.02 -27.73 12.23
C HIS A 298 -12.65 -27.54 10.86
N PHE A 299 -12.03 -26.76 9.98
CA PHE A 299 -12.63 -26.37 8.70
C PHE A 299 -12.18 -27.21 7.50
N LYS A 300 -11.17 -28.07 7.67
CA LYS A 300 -10.51 -29.07 6.78
C LYS A 300 -10.39 -28.78 5.27
N ASP A 301 -11.40 -28.25 4.61
CA ASP A 301 -11.48 -28.02 3.17
C ASP A 301 -12.15 -26.68 2.77
N GLU A 302 -12.60 -25.85 3.72
CA GLU A 302 -13.21 -24.53 3.42
C GLU A 302 -12.25 -23.36 3.68
N PRO A 303 -12.10 -22.41 2.73
CA PRO A 303 -11.34 -21.19 2.96
C PRO A 303 -12.06 -20.28 3.97
N ILE A 304 -11.35 -19.90 5.03
CA ILE A 304 -11.86 -19.07 6.11
C ILE A 304 -11.66 -17.60 5.74
N LYS A 305 -12.76 -16.85 5.62
CA LYS A 305 -12.68 -15.40 5.43
C LYS A 305 -12.51 -14.71 6.78
N VAL A 306 -11.41 -13.99 6.98
CA VAL A 306 -11.16 -13.24 8.20
C VAL A 306 -12.05 -11.99 8.22
N LYS A 307 -13.18 -12.03 8.93
CA LYS A 307 -14.09 -10.89 9.13
C LYS A 307 -13.91 -10.27 10.51
N THR A 308 -14.09 -8.94 10.59
CA THR A 308 -13.91 -8.14 11.82
C THR A 308 -14.76 -8.60 13.02
N ASN A 309 -15.92 -9.23 12.78
CA ASN A 309 -16.84 -9.65 13.83
C ASN A 309 -16.54 -11.04 14.43
N GLU A 310 -15.63 -11.82 13.82
CA GLU A 310 -15.28 -13.16 14.28
C GLU A 310 -13.96 -13.20 15.09
N ILE A 311 -13.20 -12.10 15.11
CA ILE A 311 -11.95 -11.98 15.89
C ILE A 311 -12.22 -11.74 17.38
N ILE A 312 -13.47 -11.46 17.77
CA ILE A 312 -13.85 -11.28 19.18
C ILE A 312 -14.20 -12.64 19.78
N GLY A 313 -13.18 -13.42 20.14
CA GLY A 313 -13.43 -14.75 20.71
C GLY A 313 -12.21 -15.63 20.97
N ALA A 314 -11.07 -15.08 21.39
CA ALA A 314 -10.03 -15.86 22.02
C ALA A 314 -9.26 -14.97 23.01
N TYR A 315 -9.64 -15.12 24.28
CA TYR A 315 -9.07 -14.64 25.55
C TYR A 315 -8.00 -13.53 25.53
#